data_AF-A0A6N6T128-F1
#
_entry.id   AF-A0A6N6T128-F1
#
_cell.length_a   1.000
_cell.length_b   1.000
_cell.length_c   1.000
_cell.angle_alpha   90.00
_cell.angle_beta   90.00
_cell.angle_gamma   90.00
#
_symmetry.space_group_name_H-M   'P 1'
#
loop_
_entity.id
_entity.type
_entity.pdbx_description
1 polymer ?
#
loop_
_entity_poly.entity_id
_entity_poly.type
_entity_poly.pdbx_seq_one_letter_code
_entity_poly.pdbx_strand_id
1 'polypeptide(L)'
;MRQFMLDMMASMMPFMMPLVWLGVALIVLGVLSVVLRLLTNSALAGRGALWFGTLLVIVGLFFIASQGAGMLLGATPAINFGDATKYEFNLKPFWMVGLAFLVPGLVIRALRGSSGG
;
A
#
# COMPACT_ATOMS: atom_id res chain seq x y z
N MET A 1 4.74 16.67 23.06
CA MET A 1 4.53 15.41 22.28
C MET A 1 3.50 15.60 21.17
N ARG A 2 2.31 16.18 21.43
CA ARG A 2 1.28 16.39 20.40
C ARG A 2 1.75 17.26 19.23
N GLN A 3 2.43 18.37 19.51
CA GLN A 3 2.99 19.26 18.47
C GLN A 3 3.98 18.52 17.55
N PHE A 4 4.93 17.80 18.15
CA PHE A 4 5.90 16.98 17.39
C PHE A 4 5.20 15.95 16.47
N MET A 5 4.14 15.28 16.94
CA MET A 5 3.38 14.35 16.09
C MET A 5 2.65 15.04 14.94
N LEU A 6 2.11 16.24 15.16
CA LEU A 6 1.50 17.05 14.10
C LEU A 6 2.53 17.53 13.08
N ASP A 7 3.71 17.96 13.52
CA ASP A 7 4.81 18.39 12.66
C ASP A 7 5.33 17.21 11.81
N MET A 8 5.41 16.01 12.40
CA MET A 8 5.69 14.77 11.66
C MET A 8 4.61 14.45 10.62
N MET A 9 3.33 14.53 10.97
CA MET A 9 2.25 14.31 9.99
C MET A 9 2.34 15.30 8.82
N ALA A 10 2.61 16.58 9.11
CA ALA A 10 2.73 17.62 8.11
C ALA A 10 3.90 17.37 7.15
N SER A 11 5.06 16.95 7.66
CA SER A 11 6.22 16.60 6.83
C SER A 11 6.02 15.33 6.00
N MET A 12 5.16 14.40 6.42
CA MET A 12 4.87 13.16 5.70
C MET A 12 3.78 13.32 4.63
N MET A 13 2.88 14.31 4.74
CA MET A 13 1.81 14.55 3.77
C MET A 13 2.24 14.58 2.29
N PRO A 14 3.32 15.29 1.87
CA PRO A 14 3.71 15.33 0.45
C PRO A 14 4.17 13.97 -0.10
N PHE A 15 4.59 13.05 0.76
CA PHE A 15 5.04 11.72 0.36
C PHE A 15 3.92 10.68 0.28
N MET A 16 2.71 10.99 0.77
CA MET A 16 1.59 10.04 0.79
C MET A 16 1.15 9.63 -0.62
N MET A 17 1.01 10.59 -1.54
CA MET A 17 0.63 10.29 -2.93
C MET A 17 1.71 9.50 -3.68
N PRO A 18 2.99 9.89 -3.65
CA PRO A 18 4.08 9.06 -4.18
C PRO A 18 4.08 7.64 -3.63
N LEU A 19 3.80 7.45 -2.34
CA LEU A 19 3.73 6.14 -1.70
C LEU A 19 2.57 5.29 -2.24
N VAL A 20 1.41 5.90 -2.50
CA VAL A 20 0.28 5.22 -3.15
C VAL A 20 0.67 4.75 -4.55
N TRP A 21 1.31 5.60 -5.36
CA TRP A 21 1.77 5.23 -6.70
C TRP A 21 2.82 4.12 -6.66
N LEU A 22 3.73 4.15 -5.69
CA LEU A 22 4.66 3.05 -5.44
C LEU A 22 3.90 1.75 -5.12
N GLY A 23 2.89 1.81 -4.25
CA GLY A 23 2.02 0.68 -3.95
C GLY A 23 1.34 0.11 -5.20
N VAL A 24 0.81 0.98 -6.08
CA VAL A 24 0.20 0.56 -7.36
C VAL A 24 1.23 -0.15 -8.24
N ALA A 25 2.45 0.41 -8.38
CA ALA A 25 3.53 -0.22 -9.14
C ALA A 25 3.90 -1.60 -8.56
N LEU A 26 3.96 -1.73 -7.24
CA LEU A 26 4.23 -3.00 -6.55
C LEU A 26 3.11 -4.04 -6.79
N ILE A 27 1.85 -3.63 -6.86
CA ILE A 27 0.74 -4.52 -7.25
C ILE A 27 0.99 -5.06 -8.65
N VAL A 28 1.27 -4.19 -9.62
CA VAL A 28 1.49 -4.58 -11.02
C VAL A 28 2.67 -5.56 -11.11
N LEU A 29 3.81 -5.25 -10.50
CA LEU A 29 4.99 -6.12 -10.50
C LEU A 29 4.75 -7.43 -9.76
N GLY A 30 4.00 -7.40 -8.66
CA GLY A 30 3.60 -8.58 -7.91
C GLY A 30 2.72 -9.52 -8.73
N VAL A 31 1.69 -8.98 -9.38
CA VAL A 31 0.80 -9.75 -10.27
C VAL A 31 1.58 -10.31 -11.45
N LEU A 32 2.42 -9.51 -12.12
CA LEU A 32 3.27 -9.99 -13.21
C LEU A 32 4.20 -11.12 -12.77
N SER A 33 4.78 -11.03 -11.57
CA SER A 33 5.64 -12.08 -11.02
C SER A 33 4.86 -13.38 -10.76
N VAL A 34 3.62 -13.29 -10.27
CA VAL A 34 2.73 -14.46 -10.12
C VAL A 34 2.42 -15.08 -11.49
N VAL A 35 2.01 -14.27 -12.46
CA VAL A 35 1.69 -14.74 -13.82
C VAL A 35 2.92 -15.40 -14.47
N LEU A 36 4.09 -14.76 -14.42
CA LEU A 36 5.33 -15.30 -14.95
C LEU A 36 5.69 -16.63 -14.29
N ARG A 37 5.49 -16.76 -12.98
CA ARG A 37 5.70 -18.03 -12.28
C ARG A 37 4.75 -19.10 -12.80
N LEU A 38 3.47 -18.80 -12.98
CA LEU A 38 2.49 -19.77 -13.49
C LEU A 38 2.82 -20.25 -14.91
N LEU A 39 3.41 -19.39 -15.74
CA LEU A 39 3.77 -19.72 -17.12
C LEU A 39 5.13 -20.43 -17.25
N THR A 40 6.10 -20.07 -16.41
CA THR A 40 7.51 -20.52 -16.57
C THR A 40 7.99 -21.46 -15.47
N ASN A 41 7.22 -21.63 -14.38
CA ASN A 41 7.66 -22.27 -13.14
C ASN A 41 9.01 -21.73 -12.58
N SER A 42 9.38 -20.50 -12.94
CA SER A 42 10.65 -19.91 -12.52
C SER A 42 10.68 -19.61 -11.02
N ALA A 43 11.72 -20.09 -10.34
CA ALA A 43 11.98 -19.80 -8.93
C ALA A 43 12.23 -18.29 -8.68
N LEU A 44 12.81 -17.58 -9.67
CA LEU A 44 13.04 -16.14 -9.59
C LEU A 44 11.72 -15.37 -9.54
N ALA A 45 10.76 -15.75 -10.40
CA ALA A 45 9.43 -15.16 -10.42
C ALA A 45 8.69 -15.42 -9.10
N GLY A 46 8.85 -16.61 -8.52
CA GLY A 46 8.32 -16.92 -7.18
C GLY A 46 8.92 -16.08 -6.05
N ARG A 47 10.22 -15.78 -6.10
CA ARG A 47 10.87 -14.86 -5.16
C ARG A 47 10.38 -13.43 -5.35
N GLY A 48 10.23 -12.98 -6.60
CA GLY A 48 9.67 -11.67 -6.94
C GLY A 48 8.28 -11.47 -6.35
N ALA A 49 7.37 -12.42 -6.57
CA ALA A 49 6.02 -12.38 -6.00
C ALA A 49 6.04 -12.27 -4.47
N LEU A 50 6.95 -13.00 -3.80
CA LEU A 50 7.08 -12.92 -2.34
C LEU A 50 7.55 -11.54 -1.87
N TRP A 51 8.56 -10.96 -2.51
CA TRP A 51 9.06 -9.63 -2.16
C TRP A 51 8.01 -8.56 -2.38
N PHE A 52 7.39 -8.51 -3.56
CA PHE A 52 6.36 -7.53 -3.88
C PHE A 52 5.12 -7.67 -2.98
N GLY A 53 4.67 -8.90 -2.73
CA GLY A 53 3.58 -9.16 -1.79
C GLY A 53 3.91 -8.71 -0.37
N THR A 54 5.15 -8.92 0.09
CA THR A 54 5.60 -8.47 1.43
C THR A 54 5.64 -6.96 1.54
N LEU A 55 6.20 -6.28 0.53
CA LEU A 55 6.23 -4.81 0.49
C LEU A 55 4.81 -4.23 0.49
N LEU A 56 3.88 -4.83 -0.25
CA LEU A 56 2.47 -4.42 -0.24
C LEU A 56 1.81 -4.59 1.12
N VAL A 57 2.07 -5.69 1.82
CA VAL A 57 1.58 -5.88 3.19
C VAL A 57 2.13 -4.79 4.11
N ILE A 58 3.44 -4.49 4.03
CA ILE A 58 4.06 -3.43 4.84
C ILE A 58 3.42 -2.07 4.55
N VAL A 59 3.26 -1.71 3.29
CA VAL A 59 2.61 -0.45 2.88
C VAL A 59 1.16 -0.38 3.34
N GLY A 60 0.40 -1.49 3.21
CA GLY A 60 -0.98 -1.58 3.68
C GLY A 60 -1.11 -1.39 5.18
N LEU A 61 -0.25 -2.08 5.96
CA LEU A 61 -0.19 -1.93 7.41
C LEU A 61 0.21 -0.51 7.84
N PHE A 62 1.13 0.13 7.12
CA PHE A 62 1.50 1.51 7.35
C PHE A 62 0.30 2.45 7.24
N PHE A 63 -0.50 2.36 6.17
CA PHE A 63 -1.70 3.21 6.01
C PHE A 63 -2.75 2.97 7.09
N ILE A 64 -2.96 1.71 7.50
CA ILE A 64 -3.88 1.37 8.59
C ILE A 64 -3.37 1.93 9.93
N ALA A 65 -2.07 1.82 10.21
CA ALA A 65 -1.45 2.39 11.40
C ALA A 65 -1.56 3.92 11.42
N SER A 66 -1.33 4.58 10.28
CA SER A 66 -1.49 6.03 10.12
C SER A 66 -2.94 6.49 10.31
N GLN A 67 -3.93 5.70 9.86
CA GLN A 67 -5.34 5.97 10.17
C GLN A 67 -5.56 5.99 11.68
N GLY A 68 -5.10 4.95 12.39
CA GLY A 68 -5.23 4.86 13.85
C GLY A 68 -4.53 6.01 14.57
N ALA A 69 -3.31 6.34 14.19
CA ALA A 69 -2.54 7.44 14.76
C ALA A 69 -3.25 8.79 14.56
N GLY A 70 -3.79 9.05 13.36
CA GLY A 70 -4.54 10.27 13.09
C GLY A 70 -5.83 10.35 13.91
N MET A 71 -6.57 9.25 14.03
CA MET A 71 -7.78 9.20 14.85
C MET A 71 -7.51 9.47 16.34
N LEU A 72 -6.39 8.95 16.88
CA LEU A 72 -5.97 9.22 18.26
C LEU A 72 -5.65 10.71 18.50
N LEU A 73 -5.25 11.44 17.46
CA LEU A 73 -4.96 12.87 17.53
C LEU A 73 -6.20 13.76 17.29
N GLY A 74 -7.35 13.15 16.99
CA GLY A 74 -8.61 13.83 16.65
C GLY A 74 -8.70 14.25 15.18
N ALA A 75 -7.88 13.68 14.30
CA ALA A 75 -7.90 13.91 12.86
C ALA A 75 -8.58 12.75 12.11
N THR A 76 -9.03 13.02 10.88
CA THR A 76 -9.55 12.00 9.95
C THR A 76 -8.65 11.92 8.71
N PRO A 77 -7.59 11.10 8.73
CA PRO A 77 -6.64 10.99 7.62
C PRO A 77 -7.31 10.53 6.33
N ALA A 78 -7.10 11.28 5.25
CA ALA A 78 -7.61 10.95 3.92
C ALA A 78 -6.63 11.42 2.84
N ILE A 79 -6.59 10.69 1.73
CA ILE A 79 -5.81 11.04 0.53
C ILE A 79 -6.76 11.69 -0.47
N ASN A 80 -6.38 12.86 -1.00
CA ASN A 80 -7.10 13.47 -2.10
C ASN A 80 -6.62 12.88 -3.43
N PHE A 81 -7.51 12.16 -4.11
CA PHE A 81 -7.30 11.64 -5.45
C PHE A 81 -7.86 12.57 -6.55
N GLY A 82 -8.49 13.68 -6.19
CA GLY A 82 -8.98 14.66 -7.14
C GLY A 82 -7.90 15.63 -7.60
N ASP A 83 -8.17 16.31 -8.72
CA ASP A 83 -7.30 17.36 -9.25
C ASP A 83 -7.52 18.67 -8.50
N ALA A 84 -6.55 19.02 -7.65
CA ALA A 84 -6.58 20.27 -6.88
C ALA A 84 -6.59 21.52 -7.78
N THR A 85 -6.09 21.43 -9.02
CA THR A 85 -6.12 22.55 -9.98
C THR A 85 -7.50 22.80 -10.57
N LYS A 86 -8.41 21.81 -10.45
CA LYS A 86 -9.79 21.86 -10.93
C LYS A 86 -10.83 21.89 -9.80
N TYR A 87 -10.39 22.06 -8.56
CA TYR A 87 -11.24 22.00 -7.36
C TYR A 87 -12.00 20.67 -7.20
N GLU A 88 -11.46 19.58 -7.73
CA GLU A 88 -12.02 18.25 -7.53
C GLU A 88 -11.44 17.65 -6.24
N PHE A 89 -12.33 17.29 -5.31
CA PHE A 89 -11.96 16.66 -4.05
C PHE A 89 -12.52 15.24 -4.01
N ASN A 90 -11.64 14.25 -4.15
CA ASN A 90 -11.98 12.85 -3.97
C ASN A 90 -11.16 12.29 -2.81
N LEU A 91 -11.62 12.60 -1.61
CA LEU A 91 -10.98 12.16 -0.38
C LEU A 91 -11.32 10.71 -0.10
N LYS A 92 -10.30 9.85 -0.05
CA LYS A 92 -10.44 8.46 0.39
C LYS A 92 -9.72 8.27 1.73
N PRO A 93 -10.37 7.67 2.72
CA PRO A 93 -9.76 7.46 4.03
C PRO A 93 -8.58 6.47 3.94
N PHE A 94 -7.58 6.64 4.81
CA PHE A 94 -6.35 5.86 4.74
C PHE A 94 -6.60 4.36 4.93
N TRP A 95 -7.59 3.96 5.72
CA TRP A 95 -7.91 2.53 5.88
C TRP A 95 -8.32 1.86 4.57
N MET A 96 -9.04 2.55 3.68
CA MET A 96 -9.42 2.00 2.37
C MET A 96 -8.19 1.79 1.50
N VAL A 97 -7.27 2.76 1.50
CA VAL A 97 -5.99 2.69 0.78
C VAL A 97 -5.12 1.56 1.35
N GLY A 98 -5.07 1.44 2.68
CA GLY A 98 -4.35 0.38 3.37
C GLY A 98 -4.88 -1.01 3.02
N LEU A 99 -6.20 -1.21 3.01
CA LEU A 99 -6.80 -2.48 2.58
C LEU A 99 -6.56 -2.77 1.10
N ALA A 100 -6.58 -1.74 0.24
CA ALA A 100 -6.30 -1.88 -1.19
C ALA A 100 -4.87 -2.38 -1.47
N PHE A 101 -3.92 -2.19 -0.56
CA PHE A 101 -2.57 -2.78 -0.66
C PHE A 101 -2.43 -4.08 0.13
N LEU A 102 -2.99 -4.12 1.34
CA LEU A 102 -2.88 -5.27 2.24
C LEU A 102 -3.50 -6.52 1.63
N VAL A 103 -4.71 -6.42 1.08
CA VAL A 103 -5.44 -7.57 0.54
C VAL A 103 -4.71 -8.19 -0.66
N PRO A 104 -4.35 -7.43 -1.72
CA PRO A 104 -3.54 -8.00 -2.81
C PRO A 104 -2.19 -8.53 -2.35
N GLY A 105 -1.51 -7.85 -1.40
CA GLY A 105 -0.24 -8.32 -0.85
C GLY A 105 -0.35 -9.69 -0.18
N LEU A 106 -1.41 -9.91 0.61
CA LEU A 106 -1.72 -11.21 1.22
C LEU A 106 -2.07 -12.26 0.18
N VAL A 107 -2.88 -11.93 -0.82
CA VAL A 107 -3.26 -12.85 -1.91
C VAL A 107 -2.02 -13.29 -2.70
N ILE A 108 -1.16 -12.35 -3.11
CA ILE A 108 0.09 -12.64 -3.83
C ILE A 108 0.99 -13.57 -2.99
N ARG A 109 1.10 -13.33 -1.68
CA ARG A 109 1.86 -14.21 -0.77
C ARG A 109 1.23 -15.60 -0.63
N ALA A 110 -0.09 -15.70 -0.56
CA ALA A 110 -0.80 -16.97 -0.43
C ALA A 110 -0.66 -17.84 -1.68
N LEU A 111 -0.80 -17.25 -2.88
CA LEU A 111 -0.64 -17.94 -4.16
C LEU A 111 0.78 -18.48 -4.36
N ARG A 112 1.78 -17.92 -3.66
CA ARG A 112 3.13 -18.49 -3.65
C ARG A 112 3.21 -19.81 -2.89
N GLY A 113 2.45 -19.96 -1.80
CA GLY A 113 2.56 -21.05 -0.83
C GLY A 113 1.94 -22.37 -1.27
N SER A 114 0.97 -22.38 -2.18
CA SER A 114 0.26 -23.61 -2.56
C SER A 114 0.96 -24.49 -3.59
N SER A 115 2.20 -24.16 -3.98
CA SER A 115 2.91 -24.79 -5.10
C SER A 115 4.29 -25.32 -4.71
N GLY A 116 4.46 -25.72 -3.44
CA GLY A 116 5.72 -26.24 -2.89
C GLY A 116 5.54 -27.24 -1.75
N GLY A 117 4.55 -28.11 -1.86
CA GLY A 117 4.42 -29.35 -1.07
C GLY A 117 4.63 -30.55 -1.96
#